data_AF-A0A2K8T4P0-F1
#
_entry.id   AF-A0A2K8T4P0-F1
#
_cell.length_a   1.000
_cell.length_b   1.000
_cell.length_c   1.000
_cell.angle_alpha   90.00
_cell.angle_beta   90.00
_cell.angle_gamma   90.00
#
_symmetry.space_group_name_H-M   'P 1'
#
loop_
_entity.id
_entity.type
_entity.pdbx_description
1 polymer ?
#
loop_
_entity_poly.entity_id
_entity_poly.type
_entity_poly.pdbx_seq_one_letter_code
_entity_poly.pdbx_strand_id
1 'polypeptide(L)'
;MRLSANESYQNAETEIEALTGVKVGHSTQQKLVMEQDFQLPQALQAISEVSVDGGKVRLRGKPHVGCHWRDYKTVRLQGIYYGAFFDSNQSLIDYVNSQRLVDPLVCLGDGHDGVWNLVKEFALASQRWEILDWFHLVENLYKVGGSLKRLKAAETLLWQGQVESAQALFTNCRGKQVKNFCAYLEKHRSGIVNYSYYQAEQVCSIGSGAVESAIKQIGTRIKISGAQWNVESVNQILSVRCAYLNGLLAI
;
A
#
# COMPACT_ATOMS: atom_id res chain seq x y z
N MET A 1 -5.05 -14.28 20.57
CA MET A 1 -5.09 -13.81 19.16
C MET A 1 -4.76 -12.34 19.01
N ARG A 2 -5.44 -11.40 19.69
CA ARG A 2 -5.14 -9.95 19.59
C ARG A 2 -3.67 -9.62 19.91
N LEU A 3 -3.15 -10.14 21.02
CA LEU A 3 -1.73 -9.97 21.40
C LEU A 3 -0.78 -10.54 20.33
N SER A 4 -1.06 -11.75 19.85
CA SER A 4 -0.30 -12.43 18.79
C SER A 4 -0.32 -11.66 17.44
N ALA A 5 -1.33 -10.82 17.22
CA ALA A 5 -1.47 -9.94 16.05
C ALA A 5 -0.73 -8.61 16.19
N ASN A 6 -0.34 -8.21 17.41
CA ASN A 6 0.27 -6.92 17.69
C ASN A 6 1.75 -7.04 18.10
N GLU A 7 2.14 -8.16 18.68
CA GLU A 7 3.46 -8.35 19.30
C GLU A 7 4.12 -9.67 18.90
N SER A 8 5.32 -9.92 19.41
CA SER A 8 6.00 -11.22 19.25
C SER A 8 5.20 -12.31 19.97
N TYR A 9 5.34 -13.57 19.55
CA TYR A 9 4.66 -14.67 20.24
C TYR A 9 5.17 -14.86 21.67
N GLN A 10 6.45 -14.54 21.93
CA GLN A 10 7.04 -14.55 23.26
C GLN A 10 6.44 -13.48 24.16
N ASN A 11 6.31 -12.24 23.67
CA ASN A 11 5.66 -11.18 24.45
C ASN A 11 4.19 -11.51 24.68
N ALA A 12 3.50 -12.00 23.66
CA ALA A 12 2.12 -12.42 23.79
C ALA A 12 1.96 -13.56 24.81
N GLU A 13 2.95 -14.45 25.00
CA GLU A 13 2.93 -15.48 26.05
C GLU A 13 2.96 -14.84 27.44
N THR A 14 3.90 -13.92 27.65
CA THR A 14 4.04 -13.16 28.91
C THR A 14 2.79 -12.34 29.22
N GLU A 15 2.25 -11.62 28.24
CA GLU A 15 1.07 -10.77 28.42
C GLU A 15 -0.20 -11.58 28.71
N ILE A 16 -0.40 -12.72 28.05
CA ILE A 16 -1.57 -13.58 28.35
C ILE A 16 -1.49 -14.10 29.79
N GLU A 17 -0.32 -14.57 30.23
CA GLU A 17 -0.13 -15.06 31.59
C GLU A 17 -0.36 -13.93 32.61
N ALA A 18 0.18 -12.74 32.36
CA ALA A 18 0.00 -11.58 33.23
C ALA A 18 -1.46 -11.11 33.34
N LEU A 19 -2.20 -11.10 32.23
CA LEU A 19 -3.58 -10.59 32.19
C LEU A 19 -4.62 -11.61 32.67
N THR A 20 -4.36 -12.91 32.50
CA THR A 20 -5.38 -13.95 32.72
C THR A 20 -5.01 -14.97 33.79
N GLY A 21 -3.75 -15.02 34.22
CA GLY A 21 -3.21 -16.09 35.07
C GLY A 21 -3.04 -17.43 34.36
N VAL A 22 -3.35 -17.51 33.06
CA VAL A 22 -3.23 -18.74 32.26
C VAL A 22 -2.03 -18.64 31.34
N LYS A 23 -1.15 -19.65 31.38
CA LYS A 23 -0.01 -19.72 30.47
C LYS A 23 -0.40 -20.31 29.11
N VAL A 24 -0.20 -19.53 28.05
CA VAL A 24 -0.33 -19.99 26.66
C VAL A 24 0.99 -19.79 25.92
N GLY A 25 1.74 -20.89 25.77
CA GLY A 25 3.09 -20.88 25.19
C GLY A 25 3.16 -20.27 23.78
N HIS A 26 4.27 -19.61 23.46
CA HIS A 26 4.48 -18.94 22.17
C HIS A 26 4.31 -19.86 20.96
N SER A 27 4.74 -21.13 21.05
CA SER A 27 4.52 -22.12 19.99
C SER A 27 3.03 -22.45 19.80
N THR A 28 2.27 -22.51 20.91
CA THR A 28 0.81 -22.68 20.86
C THR A 28 0.15 -21.47 20.24
N GLN A 29 0.57 -20.25 20.57
CA GLN A 29 0.05 -19.04 19.95
C GLN A 29 0.33 -18.98 18.45
N GLN A 30 1.55 -19.32 18.05
CA GLN A 30 1.89 -19.43 16.63
C GLN A 30 0.99 -20.45 15.95
N LYS A 31 0.83 -21.64 16.53
CA LYS A 31 -0.05 -22.69 15.99
C LYS A 31 -1.50 -22.19 15.82
N LEU A 32 -2.06 -21.55 16.83
CA LEU A 32 -3.41 -20.96 16.78
C LEU A 32 -3.54 -19.93 15.64
N VAL A 33 -2.51 -19.10 15.44
CA VAL A 33 -2.48 -18.18 14.28
C VAL A 33 -2.37 -18.95 12.96
N MET A 34 -1.60 -20.03 12.89
CA MET A 34 -1.44 -20.84 11.67
C MET A 34 -2.70 -21.62 11.28
N GLU A 35 -3.52 -22.04 12.25
CA GLU A 35 -4.72 -22.86 12.02
C GLU A 35 -5.99 -22.04 11.82
N GLN A 36 -5.98 -20.76 12.20
CA GLN A 36 -7.14 -19.89 12.07
C GLN A 36 -7.36 -19.48 10.62
N ASP A 37 -8.60 -19.53 10.14
CA ASP A 37 -8.96 -18.87 8.90
C ASP A 37 -9.39 -17.41 9.19
N PHE A 38 -8.70 -16.44 8.58
CA PHE A 38 -8.96 -15.02 8.76
C PHE A 38 -9.63 -14.46 7.52
N GLN A 39 -10.94 -14.28 7.61
CA GLN A 39 -11.74 -13.68 6.55
C GLN A 39 -11.41 -12.20 6.40
N LEU A 40 -11.32 -11.74 5.15
CA LEU A 40 -11.23 -10.31 4.85
C LEU A 40 -12.63 -9.68 4.95
N PRO A 41 -12.72 -8.43 5.43
CA PRO A 41 -14.02 -7.78 5.62
C PRO A 41 -14.68 -7.47 4.28
N GLN A 42 -15.99 -7.67 4.19
CA GLN A 42 -16.81 -7.11 3.13
C GLN A 42 -17.26 -5.70 3.52
N ALA A 43 -17.08 -4.75 2.63
CA ALA A 43 -17.46 -3.37 2.87
C ALA A 43 -18.98 -3.23 2.98
N LEU A 44 -19.44 -2.54 4.03
CA LEU A 44 -20.88 -2.28 4.23
C LEU A 44 -21.43 -1.29 3.20
N GLN A 45 -20.57 -0.39 2.72
CA GLN A 45 -20.89 0.61 1.71
C GLN A 45 -20.13 0.34 0.41
N ALA A 46 -20.55 1.01 -0.66
CA ALA A 46 -19.85 0.89 -1.92
C ALA A 46 -18.45 1.50 -1.79
N ILE A 47 -17.45 0.86 -2.35
CA ILE A 47 -16.07 1.35 -2.40
C ILE A 47 -15.95 2.29 -3.59
N SER A 48 -15.69 3.57 -3.30
CA SER A 48 -15.41 4.59 -4.31
C SER A 48 -13.92 4.79 -4.56
N GLU A 49 -13.07 4.36 -3.62
CA GLU A 49 -11.63 4.58 -3.68
C GLU A 49 -10.83 3.36 -3.22
N VAL A 50 -9.78 3.03 -3.96
CA VAL A 50 -8.79 2.01 -3.61
C VAL A 50 -7.38 2.58 -3.76
N SER A 51 -6.50 2.29 -2.80
CA SER A 51 -5.06 2.54 -2.92
C SER A 51 -4.27 1.25 -2.75
N VAL A 52 -3.22 1.06 -3.54
CA VAL A 52 -2.41 -0.15 -3.57
C VAL A 52 -0.93 0.20 -3.57
N ASP A 53 -0.15 -0.50 -2.75
CA ASP A 53 1.31 -0.33 -2.69
C ASP A 53 2.01 -1.61 -2.17
N GLY A 54 3.35 -1.65 -2.21
CA GLY A 54 4.20 -2.74 -1.76
C GLY A 54 4.79 -2.54 -0.36
N GLY A 55 4.54 -3.49 0.54
CA GLY A 55 5.27 -3.62 1.80
C GLY A 55 6.43 -4.61 1.68
N LYS A 56 7.32 -4.66 2.69
CA LYS A 56 8.45 -5.60 2.72
C LYS A 56 8.36 -6.57 3.89
N VAL A 57 8.69 -7.83 3.64
CA VAL A 57 8.82 -8.89 4.64
C VAL A 57 10.23 -9.50 4.61
N ARG A 58 10.77 -9.81 5.79
CA ARG A 58 12.05 -10.49 5.93
C ARG A 58 11.83 -11.99 6.01
N LEU A 59 12.37 -12.73 5.06
CA LEU A 59 12.24 -14.17 4.99
C LEU A 59 13.49 -14.85 5.54
N ARG A 60 13.27 -15.99 6.20
CA ARG A 60 14.32 -16.92 6.59
C ARG A 60 14.82 -17.63 5.34
N GLY A 61 16.10 -17.50 5.03
CA GLY A 61 16.71 -18.29 3.96
C GLY A 61 17.21 -19.64 4.45
N LYS A 62 17.80 -20.40 3.52
CA LYS A 62 18.46 -21.67 3.83
C LYS A 62 19.63 -21.43 4.83
N PRO A 63 20.02 -22.46 5.59
CA PRO A 63 21.24 -22.40 6.39
C PRO A 63 22.41 -21.86 5.55
N HIS A 64 23.21 -20.97 6.14
CA HIS A 64 24.36 -20.29 5.51
C HIS A 64 24.06 -19.25 4.42
N VAL A 65 22.86 -19.23 3.81
CA VAL A 65 22.46 -18.19 2.83
C VAL A 65 21.97 -16.92 3.55
N GLY A 66 21.46 -17.05 4.77
CA GLY A 66 20.95 -15.93 5.56
C GLY A 66 19.57 -15.46 5.10
N CYS A 67 19.08 -14.40 5.72
CA CYS A 67 17.76 -13.83 5.43
C CYS A 67 17.77 -12.94 4.18
N HIS A 68 16.61 -12.75 3.57
CA HIS A 68 16.43 -11.81 2.46
C HIS A 68 15.08 -11.10 2.55
N TRP A 69 14.96 -9.94 1.89
CA TRP A 69 13.70 -9.19 1.82
C TRP A 69 12.92 -9.57 0.57
N ARG A 70 11.60 -9.68 0.71
CA ARG A 70 10.66 -9.79 -0.40
C ARG A 70 9.53 -8.79 -0.21
N ASP A 71 8.87 -8.46 -1.31
CA ASP A 71 7.72 -7.57 -1.29
C ASP A 71 6.42 -8.36 -1.10
N TYR A 72 5.48 -7.79 -0.37
CA TYR A 72 4.07 -8.18 -0.36
C TYR A 72 3.24 -6.98 -0.85
N LYS A 73 2.03 -7.22 -1.33
CA LYS A 73 1.13 -6.16 -1.79
C LYS A 73 0.11 -5.84 -0.72
N THR A 74 -0.15 -4.56 -0.52
CA THR A 74 -1.16 -4.06 0.40
C THR A 74 -2.19 -3.29 -0.39
N VAL A 75 -3.46 -3.49 -0.03
CA VAL A 75 -4.57 -2.73 -0.54
C VAL A 75 -5.29 -2.06 0.61
N ARG A 76 -5.74 -0.83 0.36
CA ARG A 76 -6.53 -0.05 1.28
C ARG A 76 -7.82 0.41 0.60
N LEU A 77 -8.94 -0.17 1.01
CA LEU A 77 -10.27 0.14 0.47
C LEU A 77 -10.94 1.25 1.28
N GLN A 78 -11.38 2.31 0.61
CA GLN A 78 -12.03 3.49 1.19
C GLN A 78 -11.25 4.15 2.34
N GLY A 79 -9.94 3.92 2.44
CA GLY A 79 -9.20 4.32 3.64
C GLY A 79 -9.63 3.60 4.93
N ILE A 80 -10.46 2.54 4.86
CA ILE A 80 -11.08 1.83 6.02
C ILE A 80 -10.70 0.33 6.12
N TYR A 81 -10.61 -0.41 5.02
CA TYR A 81 -10.35 -1.86 5.07
C TYR A 81 -8.94 -2.25 4.62
N TYR A 82 -8.27 -3.07 5.43
CA TYR A 82 -6.89 -3.51 5.25
C TYR A 82 -6.89 -4.86 4.53
N GLY A 83 -6.07 -5.00 3.49
CA GLY A 83 -5.74 -6.28 2.89
C GLY A 83 -4.25 -6.34 2.56
N ALA A 84 -3.61 -7.48 2.79
CA ALA A 84 -2.21 -7.68 2.42
C ALA A 84 -1.96 -9.11 1.96
N PHE A 85 -1.21 -9.25 0.87
CA PHE A 85 -1.07 -10.48 0.11
C PHE A 85 0.39 -10.67 -0.29
N PHE A 86 0.96 -11.81 0.06
CA PHE A 86 2.30 -12.20 -0.29
C PHE A 86 2.26 -13.25 -1.40
N ASP A 87 2.95 -12.96 -2.51
CA ASP A 87 3.05 -13.83 -3.69
C ASP A 87 1.68 -14.29 -4.25
N SER A 88 0.66 -13.44 -4.15
CA SER A 88 -0.70 -13.75 -4.57
C SER A 88 -1.44 -12.51 -5.07
N ASN A 89 -1.08 -12.06 -6.28
CA ASN A 89 -1.73 -10.93 -6.94
C ASN A 89 -3.22 -11.20 -7.23
N GLN A 90 -3.56 -12.43 -7.63
CA GLN A 90 -4.94 -12.80 -7.95
C GLN A 90 -5.85 -12.67 -6.74
N SER A 91 -5.43 -13.14 -5.55
CA SER A 91 -6.24 -13.01 -4.33
C SER A 91 -6.51 -11.55 -3.96
N LEU A 92 -5.55 -10.65 -4.23
CA LEU A 92 -5.75 -9.21 -4.03
C LEU A 92 -6.81 -8.68 -5.01
N ILE A 93 -6.69 -9.02 -6.28
CA ILE A 93 -7.63 -8.62 -7.34
C ILE A 93 -9.03 -9.13 -7.03
N ASP A 94 -9.15 -10.42 -6.71
CA ASP A 94 -10.42 -11.06 -6.36
C ASP A 94 -11.06 -10.39 -5.14
N TYR A 95 -10.25 -10.06 -4.13
CA TYR A 95 -10.75 -9.35 -2.95
C TYR A 95 -11.32 -7.98 -3.30
N VAL A 96 -10.61 -7.17 -4.09
CA VAL A 96 -11.08 -5.85 -4.54
C VAL A 96 -12.36 -6.00 -5.36
N ASN A 97 -12.38 -6.91 -6.34
CA ASN A 97 -13.52 -7.10 -7.24
C ASN A 97 -14.72 -7.80 -6.58
N SER A 98 -14.53 -8.48 -5.44
CA SER A 98 -15.63 -9.03 -4.65
C SER A 98 -16.46 -7.95 -3.93
N GLN A 99 -15.92 -6.73 -3.80
CA GLN A 99 -16.61 -5.63 -3.14
C GLN A 99 -17.69 -5.01 -4.04
N ARG A 100 -18.63 -4.30 -3.43
CA ARG A 100 -19.53 -3.41 -4.18
C ARG A 100 -18.75 -2.16 -4.61
N LEU A 101 -18.35 -2.06 -5.87
CA LEU A 101 -17.57 -0.94 -6.41
C LEU A 101 -18.48 0.17 -6.97
N VAL A 102 -18.09 1.44 -6.81
CA VAL A 102 -18.73 2.59 -7.47
C VAL A 102 -18.20 2.75 -8.89
N ASP A 103 -18.99 3.38 -9.77
CA ASP A 103 -18.58 3.77 -11.13
C ASP A 103 -18.54 5.31 -11.25
N PRO A 104 -17.36 5.92 -11.42
CA PRO A 104 -16.04 5.28 -11.50
C PRO A 104 -15.47 4.91 -10.12
N LEU A 105 -14.64 3.86 -10.09
CA LEU A 105 -13.76 3.51 -8.98
C LEU A 105 -12.46 4.31 -9.11
N VAL A 106 -12.15 5.11 -8.10
CA VAL A 106 -10.87 5.82 -8.02
C VAL A 106 -9.77 4.87 -7.57
N CYS A 107 -8.70 4.77 -8.35
CA CYS A 107 -7.53 3.93 -8.07
C CYS A 107 -6.29 4.81 -7.89
N LEU A 108 -5.71 4.81 -6.69
CA LEU A 108 -4.54 5.60 -6.33
C LEU A 108 -3.27 4.73 -6.27
N GLY A 109 -2.20 5.21 -6.90
CA GLY A 109 -0.91 4.51 -6.93
C GLY A 109 0.29 5.44 -7.11
N ASP A 110 1.47 4.93 -6.74
CA ASP A 110 2.76 5.65 -6.69
C ASP A 110 3.43 5.86 -8.06
N GLY A 111 2.93 5.22 -9.12
CA GLY A 111 3.60 5.20 -10.44
C GLY A 111 4.28 3.89 -10.79
N HIS A 112 4.44 2.95 -9.84
CA HIS A 112 5.19 1.73 -10.06
C HIS A 112 4.39 0.71 -10.90
N ASP A 113 5.03 0.09 -11.90
CA ASP A 113 4.34 -0.83 -12.83
C ASP A 113 3.71 -2.03 -12.12
N GLY A 114 4.36 -2.55 -11.08
CA GLY A 114 3.81 -3.62 -10.27
C GLY A 114 2.52 -3.26 -9.51
N VAL A 115 2.25 -1.97 -9.27
CA VAL A 115 0.97 -1.49 -8.70
C VAL A 115 -0.04 -1.30 -9.82
N TRP A 116 0.33 -0.61 -10.90
CA TRP A 116 -0.58 -0.38 -12.03
C TRP A 116 -1.03 -1.65 -12.74
N ASN A 117 -0.19 -2.70 -12.76
CA ASN A 117 -0.59 -4.01 -13.29
C ASN A 117 -1.70 -4.66 -12.46
N LEU A 118 -1.77 -4.40 -11.13
CA LEU A 118 -2.90 -4.84 -10.31
C LEU A 118 -4.12 -3.98 -10.58
N VAL A 119 -3.94 -2.65 -10.61
CA VAL A 119 -5.02 -1.68 -10.81
C VAL A 119 -5.78 -1.94 -12.12
N LYS A 120 -5.08 -2.33 -13.19
CA LYS A 120 -5.69 -2.68 -14.49
C LYS A 120 -6.73 -3.80 -14.42
N GLU A 121 -6.63 -4.66 -13.41
CA GLU A 121 -7.52 -5.80 -13.20
C GLU A 121 -8.68 -5.47 -12.23
N PHE A 122 -8.75 -4.24 -11.71
CA PHE A 122 -9.87 -3.80 -10.87
C PHE A 122 -11.01 -3.26 -11.72
N ALA A 123 -12.25 -3.67 -11.43
CA ALA A 123 -13.43 -3.25 -12.18
C ALA A 123 -13.27 -3.41 -13.71
N LEU A 124 -14.21 -2.86 -14.48
CA LEU A 124 -14.05 -2.72 -15.92
C LEU A 124 -13.18 -1.50 -16.24
N ALA A 125 -12.47 -1.55 -17.38
CA ALA A 125 -11.59 -0.45 -17.79
C ALA A 125 -12.31 0.91 -17.93
N SER A 126 -13.57 0.91 -18.33
CA SER A 126 -14.40 2.12 -18.43
C SER A 126 -14.83 2.68 -17.07
N GLN A 127 -14.73 1.88 -16.01
CA GLN A 127 -15.18 2.23 -14.66
C GLN A 127 -14.00 2.55 -13.74
N ARG A 128 -12.77 2.59 -14.24
CA ARG A 128 -11.59 2.95 -13.45
C ARG A 128 -11.20 4.39 -13.69
N TRP A 129 -10.93 5.08 -12.60
CA TRP A 129 -10.32 6.39 -12.61
C TRP A 129 -8.97 6.33 -11.91
N GLU A 130 -7.92 6.16 -12.71
CA GLU A 130 -6.54 6.01 -12.24
C GLU A 130 -5.94 7.38 -11.93
N ILE A 131 -5.55 7.62 -10.67
CA ILE A 131 -4.93 8.88 -10.23
C ILE A 131 -3.53 8.60 -9.71
N LEU A 132 -2.54 9.31 -10.28
CA LEU A 132 -1.17 9.27 -9.81
C LEU A 132 -1.07 10.03 -8.48
N ASP A 133 -0.40 9.41 -7.51
CA ASP A 133 -0.11 10.04 -6.23
C ASP A 133 0.65 11.37 -6.39
N TRP A 134 0.03 12.45 -5.91
CA TRP A 134 0.59 13.79 -5.95
C TRP A 134 1.96 13.91 -5.26
N PHE A 135 2.12 13.31 -4.07
CA PHE A 135 3.34 13.44 -3.29
C PHE A 135 4.50 12.68 -3.95
N HIS A 136 4.22 11.53 -4.56
CA HIS A 136 5.21 10.80 -5.38
C HIS A 136 5.57 11.55 -6.66
N LEU A 137 4.60 12.20 -7.31
CA LEU A 137 4.85 13.06 -8.47
C LEU A 137 5.79 14.23 -8.10
N VAL A 138 5.51 14.90 -6.97
CA VAL A 138 6.35 15.99 -6.46
C VAL A 138 7.74 15.50 -6.07
N GLU A 139 7.87 14.34 -5.42
CA GLU A 139 9.18 13.76 -5.10
C GLU A 139 10.01 13.53 -6.37
N ASN A 140 9.39 12.98 -7.43
CA ASN A 140 10.04 12.78 -8.72
C ASN A 140 10.45 14.11 -9.39
N LEU A 141 9.63 15.15 -9.25
CA LEU A 141 9.97 16.51 -9.71
C LEU A 141 11.22 17.04 -9.00
N TYR A 142 11.28 16.94 -7.67
CA TYR A 142 12.42 17.48 -6.91
C TYR A 142 13.71 16.66 -7.08
N LYS A 143 13.62 15.36 -7.44
CA LYS A 143 14.78 14.54 -7.85
C LYS A 143 15.46 15.06 -9.12
N VAL A 144 14.81 15.91 -9.92
CA VAL A 144 15.43 16.57 -11.09
C VAL A 144 16.55 17.52 -10.66
N GLY A 145 16.38 18.22 -9.53
CA GLY A 145 17.32 19.21 -9.02
C GLY A 145 17.46 20.46 -9.91
N GLY A 146 18.51 21.26 -9.64
CA GLY A 146 18.80 22.49 -10.37
C GLY A 146 18.03 23.71 -9.85
N SER A 147 17.29 24.40 -10.72
CA SER A 147 16.68 25.68 -10.38
C SER A 147 15.39 25.50 -9.56
N LEU A 148 15.42 25.91 -8.28
CA LEU A 148 14.25 25.88 -7.40
C LEU A 148 13.07 26.71 -7.95
N LYS A 149 13.34 27.84 -8.62
CA LYS A 149 12.28 28.66 -9.22
C LYS A 149 11.52 27.89 -10.31
N ARG A 150 12.25 27.12 -11.13
CA ARG A 150 11.66 26.27 -12.18
C ARG A 150 10.91 25.07 -11.58
N LEU A 151 11.46 24.43 -10.55
CA LEU A 151 10.78 23.33 -9.87
C LEU A 151 9.45 23.79 -9.27
N LYS A 152 9.43 24.93 -8.56
CA LYS A 152 8.18 25.52 -8.04
C LYS A 152 7.18 25.87 -9.13
N ALA A 153 7.63 26.43 -10.26
CA ALA A 153 6.76 26.71 -11.39
C ALA A 153 6.15 25.43 -11.99
N ALA A 154 6.96 24.37 -12.14
CA ALA A 154 6.49 23.07 -12.60
C ALA A 154 5.50 22.43 -11.62
N GLU A 155 5.76 22.53 -10.30
CA GLU A 155 4.85 22.08 -9.25
C GLU A 155 3.50 22.78 -9.34
N THR A 156 3.46 24.12 -9.47
CA THR A 156 2.20 24.87 -9.65
C THR A 156 1.42 24.42 -10.89
N LEU A 157 2.11 24.15 -12.00
CA LEU A 157 1.46 23.69 -13.24
C LEU A 157 0.90 22.28 -13.08
N LEU A 158 1.68 21.35 -12.51
CA LEU A 158 1.24 19.98 -12.26
C LEU A 158 0.11 19.92 -11.24
N TRP A 159 0.09 20.81 -10.25
CA TRP A 159 -1.01 20.94 -9.29
C TRP A 159 -2.36 21.24 -9.97
N GLN A 160 -2.32 21.90 -11.12
CA GLN A 160 -3.48 22.21 -11.96
C GLN A 160 -3.68 21.19 -13.11
N GLY A 161 -2.90 20.11 -13.17
CA GLY A 161 -2.95 19.10 -14.23
C GLY A 161 -2.32 19.54 -15.57
N GLN A 162 -1.56 20.63 -15.60
CA GLN A 162 -1.00 21.20 -16.84
C GLN A 162 0.33 20.53 -17.22
N VAL A 163 0.26 19.28 -17.68
CA VAL A 163 1.42 18.43 -17.97
C VAL A 163 2.30 18.99 -19.09
N GLU A 164 1.73 19.44 -20.22
CA GLU A 164 2.53 19.97 -21.33
C GLU A 164 3.29 21.24 -20.92
N SER A 165 2.61 22.15 -20.23
CA SER A 165 3.23 23.39 -19.75
C SER A 165 4.34 23.11 -18.75
N ALA A 166 4.18 22.13 -17.85
CA ALA A 166 5.22 21.71 -16.93
C ALA A 166 6.42 21.11 -17.66
N GLN A 167 6.20 20.22 -18.65
CA GLN A 167 7.26 19.63 -19.48
C GLN A 167 8.03 20.71 -20.25
N ALA A 168 7.35 21.74 -20.77
CA ALA A 168 7.96 22.81 -21.55
C ALA A 168 9.03 23.59 -20.78
N LEU A 169 8.91 23.69 -19.44
CA LEU A 169 9.93 24.32 -18.58
C LEU A 169 11.28 23.60 -18.61
N PHE A 170 11.31 22.33 -19.05
CA PHE A 170 12.50 21.50 -19.08
C PHE A 170 13.11 21.32 -20.47
N THR A 171 12.50 21.88 -21.53
CA THR A 171 12.92 21.67 -22.94
C THR A 171 14.40 21.99 -23.20
N ASN A 172 14.92 23.05 -22.58
CA ASN A 172 16.32 23.48 -22.74
C ASN A 172 17.27 22.84 -21.70
N CYS A 173 16.74 22.00 -20.81
CA CYS A 173 17.52 21.36 -19.77
C CYS A 173 18.11 20.05 -20.29
N ARG A 174 19.38 19.82 -19.97
CA ARG A 174 20.10 18.58 -20.32
C ARG A 174 20.32 17.76 -19.05
N GLY A 175 20.38 16.44 -19.20
CA GLY A 175 20.70 15.52 -18.11
C GLY A 175 19.77 14.31 -18.07
N LYS A 176 20.25 13.24 -17.44
CA LYS A 176 19.50 11.99 -17.29
C LYS A 176 18.24 12.20 -16.44
N GLN A 177 18.34 12.98 -15.36
CA GLN A 177 17.23 13.23 -14.44
C GLN A 177 16.06 13.94 -15.13
N VAL A 178 16.35 14.96 -15.95
CA VAL A 178 15.34 15.68 -16.74
C VAL A 178 14.64 14.74 -17.72
N LYS A 179 15.41 13.94 -18.48
CA LYS A 179 14.85 12.97 -19.43
C LYS A 179 13.96 11.95 -18.71
N ASN A 180 14.41 11.43 -17.58
CA ASN A 180 13.64 10.49 -16.78
C ASN A 180 12.33 11.11 -16.26
N PHE A 181 12.37 12.35 -15.79
CA PHE A 181 11.17 13.04 -15.31
C PHE A 181 10.17 13.33 -16.43
N CYS A 182 10.62 13.83 -17.59
CA CYS A 182 9.73 14.04 -18.73
C CYS A 182 9.10 12.72 -19.22
N ALA A 183 9.87 11.63 -19.25
CA ALA A 183 9.34 10.30 -19.58
C ALA A 183 8.36 9.78 -18.52
N TYR A 184 8.60 10.06 -17.23
CA TYR A 184 7.67 9.74 -16.14
C TYR A 184 6.36 10.50 -16.28
N LEU A 185 6.40 11.81 -16.56
CA LEU A 185 5.21 12.61 -16.85
C LEU A 185 4.42 12.07 -18.04
N GLU A 186 5.10 11.66 -19.12
CA GLU A 186 4.44 11.09 -20.29
C GLU A 186 3.75 9.76 -19.96
N LYS A 187 4.47 8.88 -19.26
CA LYS A 187 3.96 7.56 -18.85
C LYS A 187 2.69 7.66 -18.00
N HIS A 188 2.61 8.68 -17.14
CA HIS A 188 1.52 8.84 -16.18
C HIS A 188 0.56 9.99 -16.52
N ARG A 189 0.62 10.53 -17.74
CA ARG A 189 -0.13 11.70 -18.19
C ARG A 189 -1.63 11.60 -17.89
N SER A 190 -2.25 10.45 -18.13
CA SER A 190 -3.68 10.23 -17.91
C SER A 190 -4.10 10.26 -16.44
N GLY A 191 -3.17 9.96 -15.52
CA GLY A 191 -3.44 9.96 -14.08
C GLY A 191 -3.05 11.26 -13.38
N ILE A 192 -2.48 12.24 -14.10
CA ILE A 192 -2.17 13.56 -13.57
C ILE A 192 -3.41 14.44 -13.76
N VAL A 193 -4.21 14.55 -12.70
CA VAL A 193 -5.47 15.31 -12.70
C VAL A 193 -5.26 16.75 -12.23
N ASN A 194 -6.33 17.55 -12.23
CA ASN A 194 -6.33 18.85 -11.55
C ASN A 194 -6.44 18.65 -10.02
N TYR A 195 -5.31 18.35 -9.38
CA TYR A 195 -5.25 18.08 -7.94
C TYR A 195 -5.81 19.23 -7.10
N SER A 196 -5.64 20.49 -7.55
CA SER A 196 -6.19 21.66 -6.87
C SER A 196 -7.72 21.60 -6.75
N TYR A 197 -8.40 21.22 -7.84
CA TYR A 197 -9.85 21.05 -7.87
C TYR A 197 -10.28 19.83 -7.06
N TYR A 198 -9.58 18.70 -7.24
CA TYR A 198 -9.91 17.44 -6.57
C TYR A 198 -9.83 17.58 -5.04
N GLN A 199 -8.81 18.29 -4.54
CA GLN A 199 -8.67 18.54 -3.11
C GLN A 199 -9.66 19.58 -2.60
N ALA A 200 -9.91 20.67 -3.34
CA ALA A 200 -10.84 21.72 -2.91
C ALA A 200 -12.28 21.21 -2.82
N GLU A 201 -12.73 20.45 -3.81
CA GLU A 201 -14.09 19.90 -3.89
C GLU A 201 -14.23 18.53 -3.19
N GLN A 202 -13.15 18.03 -2.57
CA GLN A 202 -13.12 16.73 -1.88
C GLN A 202 -13.63 15.57 -2.77
N VAL A 203 -13.28 15.60 -4.06
CA VAL A 203 -13.72 14.60 -5.04
C VAL A 203 -13.24 13.20 -4.65
N CYS A 204 -11.97 13.09 -4.28
CA CYS A 204 -11.34 11.89 -3.75
C CYS A 204 -9.99 12.26 -3.10
N SER A 205 -9.29 11.28 -2.53
CA SER A 205 -7.91 11.46 -2.10
C SER A 205 -7.01 11.73 -3.32
N ILE A 206 -5.97 12.56 -3.11
CA ILE A 206 -4.98 12.90 -4.15
C ILE A 206 -3.65 12.17 -3.98
N GLY A 207 -3.52 11.35 -2.94
CA GLY A 207 -2.29 10.65 -2.59
C GLY A 207 -2.58 9.31 -1.93
N SER A 208 -1.62 8.40 -2.02
CA SER A 208 -1.71 7.01 -1.55
C SER A 208 -1.31 6.84 -0.08
N GLY A 209 -1.21 7.94 0.69
CA GLY A 209 -0.80 7.93 2.09
C GLY A 209 -1.60 6.99 3.00
N ALA A 210 -2.86 6.67 2.64
CA ALA A 210 -3.65 5.67 3.35
C ALA A 210 -3.04 4.25 3.27
N VAL A 211 -2.57 3.82 2.10
CA VAL A 211 -1.92 2.51 1.94
C VAL A 211 -0.50 2.51 2.49
N GLU A 212 0.24 3.63 2.38
CA GLU A 212 1.54 3.76 3.04
C GLU A 212 1.43 3.66 4.57
N SER A 213 0.41 4.29 5.15
CA SER A 213 0.09 4.17 6.58
C SER A 213 -0.27 2.73 6.93
N ALA A 214 -1.06 2.05 6.09
CA ALA A 214 -1.37 0.64 6.28
C ALA A 214 -0.11 -0.23 6.27
N ILE A 215 0.82 -0.02 5.33
CA ILE A 215 2.11 -0.73 5.28
C ILE A 215 2.92 -0.50 6.56
N LYS A 216 2.94 0.73 7.09
CA LYS A 216 3.60 1.04 8.37
C LYS A 216 2.95 0.29 9.53
N GLN A 217 1.62 0.31 9.61
CA GLN A 217 0.84 -0.37 10.65
C GLN A 217 0.94 -1.90 10.59
N ILE A 218 0.96 -2.49 9.39
CA ILE A 218 1.24 -3.92 9.20
C ILE A 218 2.69 -4.22 9.56
N GLY A 219 3.59 -3.31 9.19
CA GLY A 219 5.01 -3.29 9.52
C GLY A 219 5.30 -3.51 11.01
N THR A 220 4.50 -2.95 11.91
CA THR A 220 4.72 -3.07 13.35
C THR A 220 4.67 -4.52 13.85
N ARG A 221 3.99 -5.42 13.12
CA ARG A 221 3.92 -6.85 13.46
C ARG A 221 4.86 -7.70 12.60
N ILE A 222 4.91 -7.46 11.30
CA ILE A 222 5.70 -8.29 10.38
C ILE A 222 7.20 -7.97 10.43
N LYS A 223 7.57 -6.75 10.86
CA LYS A 223 8.95 -6.26 10.98
C LYS A 223 9.38 -6.02 12.44
N ILE A 224 8.79 -6.72 13.41
CA ILE A 224 9.31 -6.73 14.78
C ILE A 224 10.81 -7.05 14.76
N SER A 225 11.58 -6.43 15.66
CA SER A 225 13.04 -6.61 15.71
C SER A 225 13.42 -8.10 15.74
N GLY A 226 14.31 -8.50 14.84
CA GLY A 226 14.75 -9.90 14.69
C GLY A 226 13.77 -10.84 13.98
N ALA A 227 12.55 -10.41 13.65
CA ALA A 227 11.56 -11.25 12.99
C ALA A 227 12.01 -11.69 11.60
N GLN A 228 11.87 -13.00 11.34
CA GLN A 228 12.11 -13.62 10.05
C GLN A 228 11.09 -14.74 9.87
N TRP A 229 10.45 -14.77 8.70
CA TRP A 229 9.32 -15.64 8.44
C TRP A 229 9.70 -16.74 7.45
N ASN A 230 9.10 -17.92 7.63
CA ASN A 230 9.08 -18.92 6.57
C ASN A 230 8.11 -18.43 5.49
N VAL A 231 8.39 -18.74 4.23
CA VAL A 231 7.58 -18.32 3.07
C VAL A 231 6.10 -18.70 3.28
N GLU A 232 5.88 -19.90 3.78
CA GLU A 232 4.57 -20.53 3.96
C GLU A 232 3.74 -19.84 5.05
N SER A 233 4.36 -19.14 6.01
CA SER A 233 3.66 -18.47 7.10
C SER A 233 3.37 -17.00 6.83
N VAL A 234 3.97 -16.38 5.81
CA VAL A 234 3.88 -14.93 5.59
C VAL A 234 2.44 -14.47 5.43
N ASN A 235 1.67 -15.13 4.55
CA ASN A 235 0.28 -14.75 4.32
C ASN A 235 -0.53 -14.82 5.61
N GLN A 236 -0.31 -15.82 6.45
CA GLN A 236 -1.03 -15.94 7.70
C GLN A 236 -0.71 -14.82 8.70
N ILE A 237 0.55 -14.38 8.76
CA ILE A 237 0.96 -13.26 9.62
C ILE A 237 0.40 -11.93 9.10
N LEU A 238 0.34 -11.76 7.78
CA LEU A 238 -0.35 -10.63 7.17
C LEU A 238 -1.84 -10.65 7.49
N SER A 239 -2.49 -11.81 7.35
CA SER A 239 -3.93 -11.97 7.59
C SER A 239 -4.31 -11.71 9.05
N VAL A 240 -3.59 -12.27 10.03
CA VAL A 240 -3.89 -11.98 11.45
C VAL A 240 -3.69 -10.49 11.77
N ARG A 241 -2.68 -9.85 11.17
CA ARG A 241 -2.43 -8.42 11.36
C ARG A 241 -3.54 -7.58 10.72
N CYS A 242 -3.97 -7.92 9.51
CA CYS A 242 -5.08 -7.25 8.85
C CYS A 242 -6.39 -7.46 9.62
N ALA A 243 -6.66 -8.67 10.12
CA ALA A 243 -7.83 -8.96 10.96
C ALA A 243 -7.86 -8.08 12.22
N TYR A 244 -6.71 -7.89 12.87
CA TYR A 244 -6.59 -6.98 14.00
C TYR A 244 -6.88 -5.52 13.61
N LEU A 245 -6.27 -5.03 12.52
CA LEU A 245 -6.44 -3.65 12.05
C LEU A 245 -7.85 -3.37 11.52
N ASN A 246 -8.54 -4.41 11.03
CA ASN A 246 -9.94 -4.36 10.61
C ASN A 246 -10.93 -4.54 11.79
N GLY A 247 -10.45 -4.75 13.02
CA GLY A 247 -11.31 -4.95 14.19
C GLY A 247 -12.04 -6.31 14.23
N LEU A 248 -11.59 -7.30 13.47
CA LEU A 248 -12.24 -8.62 13.34
C LEU A 248 -11.87 -9.60 14.46
N LEU A 249 -10.89 -9.26 15.30
CA LEU A 249 -10.51 -10.07 16.45
C LEU A 249 -11.33 -9.64 17.67
N ALA A 250 -12.16 -10.55 18.19
CA ALA A 250 -13.01 -10.34 19.37
C ALA A 250 -12.21 -9.75 20.55
N ILE A 251 -12.87 -8.85 21.29
CA ILE A 251 -12.42 -8.30 22.58
C ILE A 251 -12.80 -9.27 23.68
#